data_AF-A0A1Q7RV73-F1
#
_entry.id   AF-A0A1Q7RV73-F1
#
_cell.length_a   1.000
_cell.length_b   1.000
_cell.length_c   1.000
_cell.angle_alpha   90.00
_cell.angle_beta   90.00
_cell.angle_gamma   90.00
#
_symmetry.space_group_name_H-M   'P 1'
#
loop_
_entity.id
_entity.type
_entity.pdbx_description
1 polymer ?
#
loop_
_entity_poly.entity_id
_entity_poly.type
_entity_poly.pdbx_seq_one_letter_code
_entity_poly.pdbx_strand_id
1 'polypeptide(L)'
;MVVESRRGLMLWLLALTTPVLLLTTGCTPSVPAAVRHATAVVVFIDFSGSISGQDRVSFRREIESEILSSLAPGDRLLIAPIHDKTLTDFRPLVDATLPAKPDFNGWLNNVLKFNRQAKEIEAQSLHLKEKISAEVAHVFAKRYVSPQTDIFSSLLIAQKLFYDEPRRKVLVLMSDMIEDNPPYDFERMSWSPATITKTLSELDAKGLIPKLSGVCIYVSGASAKSAEVAENIGRFWQAYFRRAGADMDPSRYAHVLLHWPPASSCHPTSTARAS
;
A
#
# COMPACT_ATOMS: atom_id res chain seq x y z
N MET A 1 -0.82 6.09 -103.68
CA MET A 1 -1.47 5.11 -102.80
C MET A 1 -0.66 5.04 -101.52
N VAL A 2 -1.33 5.37 -100.42
CA VAL A 2 -0.79 5.58 -99.08
C VAL A 2 -0.26 4.26 -98.52
N VAL A 3 0.89 4.30 -97.82
CA VAL A 3 1.08 3.77 -96.45
C VAL A 3 2.48 4.15 -95.97
N GLU A 4 2.46 5.04 -94.97
CA GLU A 4 3.45 5.42 -93.96
C GLU A 4 4.15 4.22 -93.28
N SER A 5 5.23 4.34 -92.51
CA SER A 5 6.24 5.36 -92.27
C SER A 5 7.29 4.68 -91.38
N ARG A 6 8.55 4.83 -91.80
CA ARG A 6 9.81 4.94 -91.02
C ARG A 6 10.07 4.03 -89.81
N ARG A 7 11.07 3.17 -90.02
CA ARG A 7 12.05 2.67 -89.05
C ARG A 7 12.80 3.80 -88.33
N GLY A 8 13.14 3.58 -87.06
CA GLY A 8 14.18 4.29 -86.30
C GLY A 8 14.19 3.80 -84.85
N LEU A 9 14.89 2.71 -84.54
CA LEU A 9 16.25 2.63 -83.96
C LEU A 9 16.37 3.12 -82.51
N MET A 10 16.97 2.25 -81.67
CA MET A 10 17.67 2.57 -80.41
C MET A 10 16.77 2.94 -79.20
N LEU A 11 17.02 2.65 -77.92
CA LEU A 11 18.18 2.24 -77.11
C LEU A 11 17.64 1.58 -75.80
N TRP A 12 18.37 0.57 -75.30
CA TRP A 12 18.67 0.29 -73.88
C TRP A 12 17.53 0.03 -72.87
N LEU A 13 17.40 -1.26 -72.51
CA LEU A 13 16.78 -1.73 -71.26
C LEU A 13 17.77 -1.53 -70.11
N LEU A 14 17.51 -0.53 -69.26
CA LEU A 14 18.13 -0.40 -67.94
C LEU A 14 17.07 -0.74 -66.88
N ALA A 15 17.38 -1.76 -66.10
CA ALA A 15 16.59 -2.22 -64.97
C ALA A 15 16.50 -1.14 -63.88
N LEU A 16 15.29 -0.83 -63.42
CA LEU A 16 15.04 -0.24 -62.11
C LEU A 16 14.11 -1.16 -61.33
N THR A 17 14.71 -1.94 -60.43
CA THR A 17 14.02 -2.65 -59.36
C THR A 17 13.68 -1.65 -58.25
N THR A 18 12.41 -1.28 -58.12
CA THR A 18 11.89 -0.56 -56.95
C THR A 18 11.58 -1.55 -55.83
N PRO A 19 12.21 -1.45 -54.65
CA PRO A 19 11.72 -2.17 -53.48
C PRO A 19 10.49 -1.43 -52.92
N VAL A 20 9.34 -2.10 -52.93
CA VAL A 20 8.13 -1.66 -52.24
C VAL A 20 8.38 -1.78 -50.74
N LEU A 21 8.62 -0.66 -50.07
CA LEU A 21 8.72 -0.58 -48.63
C LEU A 21 7.29 -0.64 -48.04
N LEU A 22 6.84 -1.83 -47.65
CA LEU A 22 5.60 -2.02 -46.89
C LEU A 22 5.79 -1.45 -45.47
N LEU A 23 5.34 -0.22 -45.27
CA LEU A 23 5.14 0.36 -43.93
C LEU A 23 4.00 -0.41 -43.24
N THR A 24 4.33 -1.48 -42.53
CA THR A 24 3.42 -2.10 -41.58
C THR A 24 3.29 -1.15 -40.39
N THR A 25 2.29 -0.27 -40.43
CA THR A 25 1.82 0.43 -39.24
C THR A 25 1.28 -0.61 -38.26
N GLY A 26 2.15 -1.08 -37.37
CA GLY A 26 1.75 -1.93 -36.26
C GLY A 26 0.84 -1.13 -35.35
N CYS A 27 -0.46 -1.33 -35.49
CA CYS A 27 -1.42 -1.04 -34.43
C CYS A 27 -1.06 -1.96 -33.28
N THR A 28 -0.23 -1.49 -32.35
CA THR A 28 -0.08 -2.15 -31.05
C THR A 28 -1.47 -2.09 -30.40
N PRO A 29 -2.11 -3.23 -30.08
CA PRO A 29 -3.32 -3.20 -29.29
C PRO A 29 -2.96 -2.53 -27.97
N SER A 30 -3.57 -1.37 -27.71
CA SER A 30 -3.51 -0.71 -26.42
C SER A 30 -4.08 -1.69 -25.40
N VAL A 31 -3.20 -2.32 -24.63
CA VAL A 31 -3.58 -3.16 -23.49
C VAL A 31 -4.48 -2.28 -22.63
N PRO A 32 -5.76 -2.64 -22.42
CA PRO A 32 -6.62 -1.86 -21.55
C PRO A 32 -5.94 -1.78 -20.18
N ALA A 33 -5.75 -0.56 -19.68
CA ALA A 33 -5.15 -0.34 -18.38
C ALA A 33 -5.90 -1.20 -17.35
N ALA A 34 -5.18 -2.06 -16.64
CA ALA A 34 -5.77 -2.94 -15.64
C ALA A 34 -6.66 -2.13 -14.70
N VAL A 35 -7.89 -2.60 -14.46
CA VAL A 35 -8.83 -1.94 -13.56
C VAL A 35 -8.22 -1.93 -12.16
N ARG A 36 -7.66 -0.78 -11.75
CA ARG A 36 -7.10 -0.62 -10.41
C ARG A 36 -8.26 -0.51 -9.44
N HIS A 37 -8.45 -1.53 -8.61
CA HIS A 37 -9.37 -1.45 -7.49
C HIS A 37 -8.87 -0.40 -6.49
N ALA A 38 -9.79 0.46 -6.04
CA ALA A 38 -9.50 1.41 -4.98
C ALA A 38 -9.00 0.68 -3.72
N THR A 39 -8.14 1.34 -2.96
CA THR A 39 -7.43 0.81 -1.79
C THR A 39 -7.79 1.62 -0.56
N ALA A 40 -8.11 0.95 0.54
CA ALA A 40 -8.21 1.54 1.86
C ALA A 40 -6.89 1.29 2.61
N VAL A 41 -6.14 2.35 2.84
CA VAL A 41 -4.89 2.33 3.59
C VAL A 41 -5.18 2.84 5.00
N VAL A 42 -5.00 1.97 5.99
CA VAL A 42 -5.03 2.34 7.41
C VAL A 42 -3.59 2.38 7.89
N VAL A 43 -3.18 3.50 8.49
CA VAL A 43 -1.85 3.68 9.08
C VAL A 43 -2.02 3.87 10.58
N PHE A 44 -1.41 3.00 11.37
CA PHE A 44 -1.27 3.18 12.80
C PHE A 44 0.13 3.70 13.11
N ILE A 45 0.21 4.80 13.87
CA ILE A 45 1.48 5.44 14.25
C ILE A 45 1.67 5.31 15.75
N ASP A 46 2.81 4.77 16.13
CA ASP A 46 3.24 4.69 17.51
C ASP A 46 3.83 6.02 17.99
N PHE A 47 3.30 6.51 19.10
CA PHE A 47 3.76 7.71 19.78
C PHE A 47 4.22 7.43 21.22
N SER A 48 4.48 6.17 21.54
CA SER A 48 4.98 5.73 22.83
C SER A 48 6.38 6.27 23.15
N GLY A 49 6.84 5.99 24.37
CA GLY A 49 8.14 6.44 24.86
C GLY A 49 9.34 5.77 24.18
N SER A 50 9.18 4.60 23.56
CA SER A 50 10.26 3.89 22.87
C SER A 50 10.59 4.51 21.50
N ILE A 51 9.63 5.21 20.89
CA ILE A 51 9.79 5.85 19.58
C ILE A 51 10.61 7.14 19.69
N SER A 52 11.77 7.16 19.04
CA SER A 52 12.66 8.32 19.06
C SER A 52 12.16 9.48 18.19
N GLY A 53 12.72 10.67 18.39
CA GLY A 53 12.43 11.82 17.53
C GLY A 53 12.79 11.58 16.06
N GLN A 54 13.83 10.78 15.79
CA GLN A 54 14.26 10.47 14.44
C GLN A 54 13.30 9.49 13.75
N ASP A 55 12.76 8.52 14.50
CA ASP A 55 11.73 7.60 13.99
C ASP A 55 10.48 8.37 13.58
N ARG A 56 10.04 9.33 14.40
CA ARG A 56 8.90 10.21 14.08
C ARG A 56 9.14 11.02 12.79
N VAL A 57 10.35 11.53 12.59
CA VAL A 57 10.72 12.23 11.35
C VAL A 57 10.69 11.27 10.16
N SER A 58 11.17 10.03 10.32
CA SER A 58 11.12 9.00 9.27
C SER A 58 9.69 8.63 8.91
N PHE A 59 8.84 8.33 9.90
CA PHE A 59 7.43 7.99 9.71
C PHE A 59 6.69 9.09 8.96
N ARG A 60 6.86 10.36 9.37
CA ARG A 60 6.27 11.50 8.67
C ARG A 60 6.72 11.53 7.21
N ARG A 61 8.02 11.39 6.96
CA ARG A 61 8.57 11.41 5.60
C ARG A 61 7.98 10.29 4.75
N GLU A 62 7.88 9.07 5.26
CA GLU A 62 7.30 7.93 4.53
C GLU A 62 5.81 8.11 4.24
N ILE A 63 5.04 8.68 5.18
CA ILE A 63 3.64 9.04 4.94
C ILE A 63 3.53 10.03 3.78
N GLU A 64 4.32 11.09 3.80
CA GLU A 64 4.28 12.16 2.81
C GLU A 64 4.83 11.72 1.43
N SER A 65 6.00 11.08 1.40
CA SER A 65 6.72 10.76 0.15
C SER A 65 6.28 9.46 -0.50
N GLU A 66 5.86 8.45 0.27
CA GLU A 66 5.52 7.13 -0.26
C GLU A 66 4.01 6.91 -0.25
N ILE A 67 3.36 7.00 0.92
CA ILE A 67 1.95 6.64 1.07
C ILE A 67 1.08 7.64 0.31
N LEU A 68 1.14 8.92 0.70
CA LEU A 68 0.29 9.98 0.16
C LEU A 68 0.52 10.21 -1.34
N SER A 69 1.78 10.17 -1.79
CA SER A 69 2.14 10.32 -3.20
C SER A 69 1.51 9.21 -4.06
N SER A 70 1.47 7.98 -3.55
CA SER A 70 0.97 6.79 -4.27
C SER A 70 -0.55 6.63 -4.33
N LEU A 71 -1.31 7.35 -3.49
CA LEU A 71 -2.77 7.27 -3.46
C LEU A 71 -3.37 7.70 -4.81
N ALA A 72 -4.32 6.93 -5.31
CA ALA A 72 -5.05 7.22 -6.52
C ALA A 72 -6.50 7.64 -6.23
N PRO A 73 -7.18 8.28 -7.20
CA PRO A 73 -8.61 8.54 -7.15
C PRO A 73 -9.41 7.31 -6.67
N GLY A 74 -10.28 7.51 -5.68
CA GLY A 74 -11.06 6.44 -5.03
C GLY A 74 -10.41 5.78 -3.82
N ASP A 75 -9.09 5.91 -3.64
CA ASP A 75 -8.39 5.39 -2.47
C ASP A 75 -8.80 6.15 -1.20
N ARG A 76 -8.79 5.45 -0.06
CA ARG A 76 -9.03 6.01 1.27
C ARG A 76 -7.76 5.91 2.10
N LEU A 77 -7.45 6.96 2.85
CA LEU A 77 -6.39 7.00 3.85
C LEU A 77 -6.99 7.32 5.21
N LEU A 78 -6.73 6.45 6.18
CA LEU A 78 -7.00 6.70 7.59
C LEU A 78 -5.69 6.59 8.37
N ILE A 79 -5.41 7.59 9.20
CA ILE A 79 -4.26 7.60 10.10
C ILE A 79 -4.77 7.66 11.53
N ALA A 80 -4.26 6.82 12.41
CA ALA A 80 -4.63 6.78 13.82
C ALA A 80 -3.42 6.48 14.73
N PRO A 81 -3.45 6.87 16.01
CA PRO A 81 -2.36 6.57 16.93
C PRO A 81 -2.45 5.13 17.48
N ILE A 82 -1.32 4.58 17.89
CA ILE A 82 -1.21 3.42 18.79
C ILE A 82 -1.00 3.96 20.20
N HIS A 83 -1.89 3.60 21.14
CA HIS A 83 -1.76 3.93 22.56
C HIS A 83 -2.67 3.07 23.45
N ASP A 84 -2.41 3.08 24.76
CA ASP A 84 -3.16 2.42 25.84
C ASP A 84 -4.70 2.64 25.86
N LYS A 85 -5.20 3.68 25.17
CA LYS A 85 -6.65 3.99 25.10
C LYS A 85 -7.30 3.67 23.76
N THR A 86 -6.65 2.89 22.89
CA THR A 86 -7.13 2.68 21.51
C THR A 86 -8.54 2.07 21.45
N LEU A 87 -8.93 1.20 22.40
CA LEU A 87 -10.28 0.62 22.41
C LEU A 87 -11.37 1.54 22.97
N THR A 88 -11.02 2.50 23.83
CA THR A 88 -11.99 3.31 24.59
C THR A 88 -12.12 4.73 24.08
N ASP A 89 -11.08 5.29 23.46
CA ASP A 89 -11.08 6.65 22.90
C ASP A 89 -10.39 6.69 21.53
N PHE A 90 -10.85 5.83 20.61
CA PHE A 90 -10.35 5.83 19.23
C PHE A 90 -10.73 7.12 18.51
N ARG A 91 -9.72 7.92 18.12
CA ARG A 91 -9.88 9.08 17.25
C ARG A 91 -8.88 9.03 16.09
N PRO A 92 -9.35 8.91 14.83
CA PRO A 92 -8.50 9.12 13.67
C PRO A 92 -7.87 10.51 13.72
N LEU A 93 -6.60 10.57 13.35
CA LEU A 93 -5.83 11.80 13.17
C LEU A 93 -6.10 12.39 11.79
N VAL A 94 -6.31 11.52 10.80
CA VAL A 94 -6.71 11.84 9.43
C VAL A 94 -7.69 10.76 8.97
N ASP A 95 -8.76 11.15 8.29
CA ASP A 95 -9.63 10.24 7.52
C ASP A 95 -10.09 10.96 6.25
N ALA A 96 -9.62 10.48 5.10
CA ALA A 96 -9.90 11.10 3.82
C ALA A 96 -10.08 10.05 2.73
N THR A 97 -11.03 10.30 1.83
CA THR A 97 -11.22 9.49 0.62
C THR A 97 -11.01 10.39 -0.60
N LEU A 98 -10.09 10.00 -1.49
CA LEU A 98 -9.88 10.71 -2.74
C LEU A 98 -11.10 10.50 -3.67
N PRO A 99 -11.56 11.55 -4.37
CA PRO A 99 -12.72 11.43 -5.25
C PRO A 99 -12.44 10.38 -6.33
N ALA A 100 -13.38 9.46 -6.54
CA ALA A 100 -13.26 8.41 -7.54
C ALA A 100 -13.45 8.97 -8.96
N LYS A 101 -12.71 8.43 -9.93
CA LYS A 101 -12.96 8.75 -11.35
C LYS A 101 -14.28 8.11 -11.78
N PRO A 102 -15.12 8.80 -12.58
CA PRO A 102 -16.32 8.21 -13.13
C PRO A 102 -15.95 7.08 -14.10
N ASP A 103 -16.81 6.07 -14.19
CA ASP A 103 -16.70 5.05 -15.22
C ASP A 103 -17.08 5.63 -16.57
N PHE A 104 -16.29 5.32 -17.60
CA PHE A 104 -16.61 5.73 -18.97
C PHE A 104 -17.61 4.76 -19.58
N ASN A 105 -18.83 5.23 -19.88
CA ASN A 105 -19.77 4.49 -20.70
C ASN A 105 -19.85 5.11 -22.10
N GLY A 106 -19.37 4.39 -23.12
CA GLY A 106 -19.33 4.87 -24.50
C GLY A 106 -20.68 5.20 -25.14
N TRP A 107 -21.79 4.71 -24.57
CA TRP A 107 -23.15 5.02 -25.03
C TRP A 107 -23.74 6.27 -24.38
N LEU A 108 -23.35 6.59 -23.14
CA LEU A 108 -23.95 7.66 -22.33
C LEU A 108 -23.04 8.88 -22.18
N ASN A 109 -21.72 8.69 -22.30
CA ASN A 109 -20.74 9.72 -21.98
C ASN A 109 -20.24 10.44 -23.23
N ASN A 110 -20.28 11.76 -23.19
CA ASN A 110 -19.53 12.61 -24.12
C ASN A 110 -18.05 12.62 -23.72
N VAL A 111 -17.15 12.26 -24.63
CA VAL A 111 -15.70 12.16 -24.39
C VAL A 111 -15.09 13.47 -23.85
N LEU A 112 -15.49 14.63 -24.39
CA LEU A 112 -14.96 15.92 -23.93
C LEU A 112 -15.43 16.24 -22.50
N LYS A 113 -16.70 15.96 -22.18
CA LYS A 113 -17.23 16.14 -20.82
C LYS A 113 -16.56 15.18 -19.83
N PHE A 114 -16.38 13.93 -20.21
CA PHE A 114 -15.69 12.93 -19.40
C PHE A 114 -14.24 13.34 -19.10
N ASN A 115 -13.49 13.74 -20.13
CA ASN A 115 -12.10 14.18 -19.96
C ASN A 115 -11.99 15.42 -19.08
N ARG A 116 -12.94 16.36 -19.18
CA ARG A 116 -12.99 17.53 -18.29
C ARG A 116 -13.24 17.11 -16.85
N GLN A 117 -14.24 16.27 -16.60
CA GLN A 117 -14.56 15.78 -15.26
C GLN A 117 -13.41 14.99 -14.64
N ALA A 118 -12.72 14.16 -15.44
CA ALA A 118 -11.54 13.43 -14.98
C ALA A 118 -10.40 14.36 -14.54
N LYS A 119 -10.17 15.46 -15.26
CA LYS A 119 -9.18 16.49 -14.88
C LYS A 119 -9.58 17.26 -13.61
N GLU A 120 -10.87 17.57 -13.46
CA GLU A 120 -11.37 18.22 -12.24
C GLU A 120 -11.17 17.34 -11.00
N ILE A 121 -11.44 16.04 -11.12
CA ILE A 121 -11.21 15.05 -10.04
C ILE A 121 -9.73 14.92 -9.70
N GLU A 122 -8.85 14.98 -10.70
CA GLU A 122 -7.40 14.95 -10.50
C GLU A 122 -6.92 16.19 -9.75
N ALA A 123 -7.38 17.39 -10.14
CA ALA A 123 -7.08 18.63 -9.43
C ALA A 123 -7.62 18.63 -8.00
N GLN A 124 -8.84 18.13 -7.79
CA GLN A 124 -9.42 17.95 -6.44
C GLN A 124 -8.61 16.97 -5.60
N SER A 125 -8.14 15.87 -6.20
CA SER A 125 -7.30 14.89 -5.52
C SER A 125 -5.96 15.48 -5.09
N LEU A 126 -5.31 16.28 -5.95
CA LEU A 126 -4.08 16.97 -5.60
C LEU A 126 -4.29 17.95 -4.44
N HIS A 127 -5.33 18.77 -4.50
CA HIS A 127 -5.64 19.71 -3.43
C HIS A 127 -5.97 19.01 -2.09
N LEU A 128 -6.69 17.88 -2.14
CA LEU A 128 -6.97 17.09 -0.94
C LEU A 128 -5.69 16.46 -0.38
N LYS A 129 -4.76 15.99 -1.22
CA LYS A 129 -3.45 15.52 -0.77
C LYS A 129 -2.65 16.60 -0.07
N GLU A 130 -2.66 17.84 -0.58
CA GLU A 130 -2.00 18.98 0.10
C GLU A 130 -2.59 19.24 1.50
N LYS A 131 -3.92 19.18 1.63
CA LYS A 131 -4.59 19.30 2.94
C LYS A 131 -4.19 18.18 3.90
N ILE A 132 -4.21 16.94 3.42
CA ILE A 132 -3.78 15.77 4.20
C ILE A 132 -2.33 15.94 4.66
N SER A 133 -1.44 16.40 3.78
CA SER A 133 -0.02 16.65 4.13
C SER A 133 0.10 17.68 5.26
N ALA A 134 -0.67 18.77 5.19
CA ALA A 134 -0.70 19.77 6.25
C ALA A 134 -1.24 19.22 7.59
N GLU A 135 -2.28 18.37 7.55
CA GLU A 135 -2.81 17.69 8.74
C GLU A 135 -1.80 16.72 9.34
N VAL A 136 -1.12 15.92 8.51
CA VAL A 136 -0.03 15.03 8.94
C VAL A 136 1.08 15.84 9.60
N ALA A 137 1.54 16.94 8.98
CA ALA A 137 2.54 17.81 9.57
C ALA A 137 2.09 18.35 10.95
N HIS A 138 0.82 18.72 11.09
CA HIS A 138 0.26 19.19 12.36
C HIS A 138 0.20 18.09 13.43
N VAL A 139 -0.14 16.85 13.05
CA VAL A 139 -0.14 15.68 13.93
C VAL A 139 1.26 15.43 14.51
N PHE A 140 2.29 15.44 13.67
CA PHE A 140 3.67 15.22 14.11
C PHE A 140 4.27 16.41 14.87
N ALA A 141 3.72 17.62 14.70
CA ALA A 141 4.09 18.78 15.51
C ALA A 141 3.48 18.73 16.93
N LYS A 142 2.36 18.01 17.12
CA LYS A 142 1.77 17.81 18.45
C LYS A 142 2.61 16.84 19.26
N ARG A 143 2.73 17.13 20.55
CA ARG A 143 3.38 16.24 21.51
C ARG A 143 2.41 15.16 21.94
N TYR A 144 2.18 14.17 21.07
CA TYR A 144 1.57 12.91 21.48
C TYR A 144 2.57 12.13 22.31
N VAL A 145 2.18 11.80 23.54
CA VAL A 145 2.93 10.95 24.46
C VAL A 145 1.92 9.94 25.00
N SER A 146 2.07 8.69 24.60
CA SER A 146 1.46 7.58 25.33
C SER A 146 2.52 6.94 26.22
N PRO A 147 2.19 6.59 27.47
CA PRO A 147 3.15 5.89 28.33
C PRO A 147 3.44 4.47 27.84
N GLN A 148 2.56 3.87 27.03
CA GLN A 148 2.57 2.44 26.70
C GLN A 148 2.17 2.18 25.26
N THR A 149 2.69 1.09 24.70
CA THR A 149 2.37 0.64 23.34
C THR A 149 1.37 -0.51 23.39
N ASP A 150 0.14 -0.27 22.90
CA ASP A 150 -0.91 -1.29 22.78
C ASP A 150 -1.24 -1.59 21.30
N ILE A 151 -0.42 -2.43 20.70
CA ILE A 151 -0.54 -2.85 19.30
C ILE A 151 -1.75 -3.77 19.14
N PHE A 152 -1.99 -4.68 20.09
CA PHE A 152 -3.10 -5.64 20.00
C PHE A 152 -4.46 -4.95 19.91
N SER A 153 -4.73 -3.96 20.76
CA SER A 153 -5.95 -3.15 20.68
C SER A 153 -6.09 -2.43 19.35
N SER A 154 -4.98 -1.90 18.82
CA SER A 154 -4.95 -1.21 17.53
C SER A 154 -5.30 -2.17 16.39
N LEU A 155 -4.80 -3.40 16.43
CA LEU A 155 -5.14 -4.45 15.46
C LEU A 155 -6.60 -4.90 15.56
N LEU A 156 -7.20 -4.93 16.75
CA LEU A 156 -8.65 -5.14 16.92
C LEU A 156 -9.49 -4.00 16.32
N ILE A 157 -9.01 -2.75 16.39
CA ILE A 157 -9.66 -1.64 15.70
C ILE A 157 -9.52 -1.78 14.18
N ALA A 158 -8.36 -2.18 13.65
CA ALA A 158 -8.20 -2.46 12.22
C ALA A 158 -9.25 -3.45 11.72
N GLN A 159 -9.53 -4.54 12.46
CA GLN A 159 -10.60 -5.47 12.10
C GLN A 159 -11.95 -4.76 11.92
N LYS A 160 -12.30 -3.85 12.84
CA LYS A 160 -13.56 -3.10 12.78
C LYS A 160 -13.58 -2.13 11.59
N LEU A 161 -12.47 -1.43 11.35
CA LEU A 161 -12.31 -0.52 10.21
C LEU A 161 -12.43 -1.24 8.86
N PHE A 162 -12.00 -2.50 8.80
CA PHE A 162 -11.99 -3.32 7.59
C PHE A 162 -13.22 -4.24 7.42
N TYR A 163 -14.14 -4.29 8.39
CA TYR A 163 -15.24 -5.27 8.41
C TYR A 163 -16.11 -5.20 7.15
N ASP A 164 -16.48 -4.00 6.71
CA ASP A 164 -17.31 -3.74 5.53
C ASP A 164 -16.60 -2.85 4.50
N GLU A 165 -15.27 -2.92 4.44
CA GLU A 165 -14.49 -2.14 3.49
C GLU A 165 -14.42 -2.88 2.14
N PRO A 166 -15.08 -2.37 1.07
CA PRO A 166 -15.09 -3.03 -0.24
C PRO A 166 -13.80 -2.82 -1.02
N ARG A 167 -12.97 -1.84 -0.63
CA ARG A 167 -11.66 -1.59 -1.24
C ARG A 167 -10.67 -2.68 -0.87
N ARG A 168 -9.57 -2.74 -1.62
CA ARG A 168 -8.39 -3.52 -1.21
C ARG A 168 -7.87 -2.98 0.12
N LYS A 169 -7.56 -3.87 1.06
CA LYS A 169 -7.27 -3.51 2.45
C LYS A 169 -5.77 -3.55 2.71
N VAL A 170 -5.21 -2.44 3.17
CA VAL A 170 -3.79 -2.32 3.50
C VAL A 170 -3.65 -1.72 4.89
N LEU A 171 -2.90 -2.38 5.75
CA LEU A 171 -2.56 -1.90 7.09
C LEU A 171 -1.06 -1.63 7.15
N VAL A 172 -0.70 -0.41 7.54
CA VAL A 172 0.68 0.00 7.80
C VAL A 172 0.82 0.26 9.29
N LEU A 173 1.79 -0.39 9.93
CA LEU A 173 2.16 -0.15 11.32
C LEU A 173 3.48 0.61 11.33
N MET A 174 3.47 1.81 11.88
CA MET A 174 4.66 2.64 12.08
C MET A 174 5.03 2.59 13.56
N SER A 175 5.83 1.59 13.93
CA SER A 175 6.18 1.24 15.31
C SER A 175 7.48 0.44 15.32
N ASP A 176 8.20 0.46 16.44
CA ASP A 176 9.29 -0.49 16.71
C ASP A 176 8.81 -1.94 16.86
N MET A 177 7.49 -2.13 16.96
CA MET A 177 6.80 -3.41 17.13
C MET A 177 7.07 -4.08 18.48
N ILE A 178 7.44 -3.30 19.50
CA ILE A 178 7.63 -3.75 20.87
C ILE A 178 6.35 -3.46 21.66
N GLU A 179 5.58 -4.50 21.96
CA GLU A 179 4.41 -4.38 22.84
C GLU A 179 4.85 -4.13 24.29
N ASP A 180 4.30 -3.09 24.90
CA ASP A 180 4.55 -2.70 26.30
C ASP A 180 3.23 -2.27 26.96
N ASN A 181 2.21 -3.12 26.84
CA ASN A 181 0.93 -2.95 27.52
C ASN A 181 0.64 -4.18 28.38
N PRO A 182 0.53 -4.03 29.72
CA PRO A 182 0.31 -5.15 30.63
C PRO A 182 -0.88 -6.02 30.22
N PRO A 183 -0.73 -7.37 30.27
CA PRO A 183 0.36 -8.11 30.91
C PRO A 183 1.55 -8.41 29.99
N TYR A 184 1.61 -7.85 28.78
CA TYR A 184 2.65 -8.15 27.80
C TYR A 184 3.73 -7.06 27.79
N ASP A 185 4.97 -7.49 27.98
CA ASP A 185 6.16 -6.64 27.90
C ASP A 185 7.20 -7.40 27.08
N PHE A 186 7.33 -7.04 25.80
CA PHE A 186 8.16 -7.76 24.85
C PHE A 186 9.66 -7.58 25.12
N GLU A 187 10.06 -6.53 25.82
CA GLU A 187 11.45 -6.29 26.19
C GLU A 187 11.94 -7.22 27.29
N ARG A 188 11.03 -7.58 28.22
CA ARG A 188 11.33 -8.44 29.39
C ARG A 188 11.01 -9.91 29.15
N MET A 189 10.31 -10.25 28.07
CA MET A 189 10.04 -11.64 27.71
C MET A 189 11.32 -12.41 27.34
N SER A 190 11.42 -13.64 27.85
CA SER A 190 12.43 -14.60 27.41
C SER A 190 11.94 -15.32 26.15
N TRP A 191 12.36 -14.80 25.00
CA TRP A 191 11.93 -15.32 23.71
C TRP A 191 12.47 -16.72 23.42
N SER A 192 11.58 -17.62 23.02
CA SER A 192 11.88 -18.96 22.52
C SER A 192 10.72 -19.42 21.62
N PRO A 193 10.90 -20.44 20.76
CA PRO A 193 9.79 -21.01 20.00
C PRO A 193 8.60 -21.47 20.87
N ALA A 194 8.90 -21.99 22.06
CA ALA A 194 7.89 -22.39 23.04
C ALA A 194 7.14 -21.17 23.62
N THR A 195 7.87 -20.11 23.96
CA THR A 195 7.29 -18.84 24.44
C THR A 195 6.36 -18.24 23.39
N ILE A 196 6.81 -18.16 22.12
CA ILE A 196 5.99 -17.65 21.00
C ILE A 196 4.68 -18.43 20.88
N THR A 197 4.77 -19.77 20.86
CA THR A 197 3.59 -20.64 20.72
C THR A 197 2.61 -20.46 21.87
N LYS A 198 3.13 -20.39 23.10
CA LYS A 198 2.33 -20.16 24.31
C LYS A 198 1.64 -18.80 24.25
N THR A 199 2.38 -17.71 24.01
CA THR A 199 1.84 -16.35 23.95
C THR A 199 0.77 -16.23 22.86
N LEU A 200 0.98 -16.80 21.67
CA LEU A 200 -0.02 -16.79 20.61
C LEU A 200 -1.31 -17.54 21.02
N SER A 201 -1.18 -18.67 21.71
CA SER A 201 -2.34 -19.44 22.19
C SER A 201 -3.12 -18.66 23.25
N GLU A 202 -2.42 -17.96 24.15
CA GLU A 202 -3.05 -17.10 25.16
C GLU A 202 -3.77 -15.90 24.53
N LEU A 203 -3.14 -15.24 23.55
CA LEU A 203 -3.74 -14.12 22.82
C LEU A 203 -5.01 -14.58 22.08
N ASP A 204 -4.96 -15.73 21.42
CA ASP A 204 -6.11 -16.29 20.71
C ASP A 204 -7.25 -16.62 21.67
N ALA A 205 -6.96 -17.27 22.81
CA ALA A 205 -7.95 -17.59 23.83
C ALA A 205 -8.61 -16.34 24.43
N LYS A 206 -7.88 -15.22 24.48
CA LYS A 206 -8.40 -13.92 24.94
C LYS A 206 -9.09 -13.12 23.83
N GLY A 207 -9.15 -13.63 22.59
CA GLY A 207 -9.72 -12.91 21.45
C GLY A 207 -8.90 -11.70 21.01
N LEU A 208 -7.60 -11.67 21.32
CA LEU A 208 -6.67 -10.59 20.97
C LEU A 208 -5.98 -10.81 19.62
N ILE A 209 -6.35 -11.85 18.86
CA ILE A 209 -5.95 -12.06 17.47
C ILE A 209 -7.13 -11.72 16.57
N PRO A 210 -7.09 -10.60 15.83
CA PRO A 210 -8.18 -10.21 14.93
C PRO A 210 -8.24 -11.08 13.68
N LYS A 211 -9.39 -11.08 13.02
CA LYS A 211 -9.60 -11.60 11.68
C LYS A 211 -9.25 -10.53 10.66
N LEU A 212 -8.08 -10.64 10.05
CA LEU A 212 -7.53 -9.70 9.07
C LEU A 212 -7.37 -10.36 7.69
N SER A 213 -8.27 -11.27 7.35
CA SER A 213 -8.26 -11.95 6.05
C SER A 213 -8.31 -10.97 4.89
N GLY A 214 -7.37 -11.13 3.95
CA GLY A 214 -7.26 -10.28 2.76
C GLY A 214 -6.66 -8.89 3.02
N VAL A 215 -6.11 -8.64 4.21
CA VAL A 215 -5.38 -7.40 4.54
C VAL A 215 -3.89 -7.60 4.29
N CYS A 216 -3.28 -6.72 3.50
CA CYS A 216 -1.83 -6.62 3.35
C CYS A 216 -1.23 -5.85 4.53
N ILE A 217 -0.26 -6.43 5.23
CA ILE A 217 0.44 -5.80 6.35
C ILE A 217 1.81 -5.28 5.91
N TYR A 218 2.09 -4.05 6.30
CA TYR A 218 3.40 -3.40 6.20
C TYR A 218 3.81 -2.92 7.58
N VAL A 219 5.09 -3.05 7.89
CA VAL A 219 5.67 -2.53 9.12
C VAL A 219 6.86 -1.64 8.75
N SER A 220 6.87 -0.44 9.32
CA SER A 220 8.00 0.48 9.30
C SER A 220 8.38 0.85 10.73
N GLY A 221 9.68 0.98 11.00
CA GLY A 221 10.22 1.26 12.33
C GLY A 221 10.67 0.04 13.12
N ALA A 222 10.41 -1.19 12.65
CA ALA A 222 10.72 -2.41 13.39
C ALA A 222 12.18 -2.43 13.88
N SER A 223 12.36 -2.53 15.20
CA SER A 223 13.67 -2.48 15.84
C SER A 223 13.64 -3.15 17.22
N ALA A 224 14.82 -3.44 17.77
CA ALA A 224 14.96 -3.93 19.13
C ALA A 224 16.39 -3.68 19.66
N LYS A 225 16.59 -3.88 20.96
CA LYS A 225 17.91 -3.74 21.63
C LYS A 225 19.01 -4.64 21.09
N SER A 226 18.67 -5.74 20.42
CA SER A 226 19.65 -6.63 19.77
C SER A 226 19.04 -7.31 18.56
N ALA A 227 19.89 -7.76 17.63
CA ALA A 227 19.47 -8.49 16.43
C ALA A 227 18.68 -9.77 16.75
N GLU A 228 19.11 -10.52 17.78
CA GLU A 228 18.43 -11.74 18.23
C GLU A 228 17.01 -11.44 18.75
N VAL A 229 16.84 -10.37 19.53
CA VAL A 229 15.53 -9.96 20.04
C VAL A 229 14.65 -9.50 18.87
N ALA A 230 15.19 -8.70 17.94
CA ALA A 230 14.46 -8.24 16.76
C ALA A 230 13.98 -9.41 15.90
N GLU A 231 14.83 -10.42 15.68
CA GLU A 231 14.46 -11.61 14.92
C GLU A 231 13.36 -12.41 15.62
N ASN A 232 13.44 -12.60 16.93
CA ASN A 232 12.44 -13.33 17.69
C ASN A 232 11.08 -12.62 17.75
N ILE A 233 11.07 -11.29 17.95
CA ILE A 233 9.86 -10.47 17.87
C ILE A 233 9.29 -10.52 16.45
N GLY A 234 10.13 -10.43 15.41
CA GLY A 234 9.71 -10.58 14.02
C GLY A 234 9.04 -11.94 13.75
N ARG A 235 9.63 -13.04 14.25
CA ARG A 235 9.03 -14.40 14.16
C ARG A 235 7.68 -14.48 14.88
N PHE A 236 7.57 -13.84 16.06
CA PHE A 236 6.29 -13.74 16.77
C PHE A 236 5.24 -13.03 15.90
N TRP A 237 5.54 -11.84 15.36
CA TRP A 237 4.58 -11.08 14.56
C TRP A 237 4.21 -11.78 13.26
N GLN A 238 5.15 -12.43 12.58
CA GLN A 238 4.85 -13.26 11.40
C GLN A 238 3.85 -14.37 11.75
N ALA A 239 4.06 -15.08 12.87
CA ALA A 239 3.15 -16.13 13.32
C ALA A 239 1.79 -15.57 13.78
N TYR A 240 1.78 -14.40 14.42
CA TYR A 240 0.57 -13.66 14.82
C TYR A 240 -0.27 -13.29 13.60
N PHE A 241 0.31 -12.60 12.61
CA PHE A 241 -0.41 -12.16 11.41
C PHE A 241 -0.88 -13.32 10.53
N ARG A 242 -0.10 -14.41 10.48
CA ARG A 242 -0.54 -15.65 9.85
C ARG A 242 -1.79 -16.22 10.54
N ARG A 243 -1.85 -16.22 11.88
CA ARG A 243 -3.03 -16.69 12.63
C ARG A 243 -4.23 -15.75 12.47
N ALA A 244 -3.97 -14.46 12.29
CA ALA A 244 -4.99 -13.47 11.93
C ALA A 244 -5.53 -13.63 10.48
N GLY A 245 -4.88 -14.47 9.66
CA GLY A 245 -5.21 -14.65 8.24
C GLY A 245 -4.78 -13.49 7.35
N ALA A 246 -3.93 -12.59 7.86
CA ALA A 246 -3.39 -11.46 7.12
C ALA A 246 -2.24 -11.89 6.21
N ASP A 247 -1.95 -11.09 5.19
CA ASP A 247 -0.79 -11.24 4.35
C ASP A 247 0.34 -10.32 4.85
N MET A 248 1.33 -10.91 5.52
CA MET A 248 2.55 -10.24 5.98
C MET A 248 3.74 -11.00 5.40
N ASP A 249 4.33 -10.43 4.33
CA ASP A 249 5.58 -10.97 3.79
C ASP A 249 6.73 -10.54 4.72
N PRO A 250 7.63 -11.44 5.13
CA PRO A 250 8.77 -11.09 5.97
C PRO A 250 9.59 -9.89 5.46
N SER A 251 9.68 -9.68 4.15
CA SER A 251 10.41 -8.53 3.57
C SER A 251 9.73 -7.19 3.80
N ARG A 252 8.44 -7.18 4.18
CA ARG A 252 7.67 -5.98 4.57
C ARG A 252 7.73 -5.70 6.08
N TYR A 253 8.46 -6.51 6.85
CA TYR A 253 8.78 -6.24 8.24
C TYR A 253 10.18 -5.62 8.34
N ALA A 254 10.26 -4.29 8.38
CA ALA A 254 11.53 -3.59 8.27
C ALA A 254 11.55 -2.29 9.10
N HIS A 255 12.76 -1.74 9.25
CA HIS A 255 12.97 -0.45 9.89
C HIS A 255 12.46 0.73 9.04
N VAL A 256 12.33 0.55 7.72
CA VAL A 256 11.77 1.53 6.78
C VAL A 256 10.66 0.89 5.95
N LEU A 257 9.77 1.69 5.38
CA LEU A 257 8.69 1.18 4.53
C LEU A 257 9.24 0.61 3.21
N LEU A 258 9.20 -0.72 3.07
CA LEU A 258 9.66 -1.43 1.87
C LEU A 258 8.51 -1.96 1.02
N HIS A 259 8.79 -2.21 -0.26
CA HIS A 259 7.84 -2.79 -1.23
C HIS A 259 6.55 -1.97 -1.39
N TRP A 260 6.71 -0.65 -1.40
CA TRP A 260 5.65 0.32 -1.62
C TRP A 260 5.76 0.93 -3.04
N PRO A 261 4.66 1.21 -3.75
CA PRO A 261 3.25 0.98 -3.40
C PRO A 261 2.86 -0.50 -3.33
N PRO A 262 1.77 -0.84 -2.62
CA PRO A 262 1.42 -2.23 -2.36
C PRO A 262 1.00 -2.97 -3.63
N ALA A 263 1.46 -4.21 -3.80
CA ALA A 263 1.14 -5.07 -4.94
C ALA A 263 -0.36 -5.28 -5.12
N SER A 264 -0.84 -5.44 -6.36
CA SER A 264 -2.27 -5.47 -6.71
C SER A 264 -3.10 -6.54 -5.98
N SER A 265 -2.48 -7.56 -5.42
CA SER A 265 -3.11 -8.61 -4.61
C SER A 265 -2.36 -8.82 -3.29
N CYS A 266 -3.12 -9.14 -2.25
CA CYS A 266 -2.59 -9.68 -1.00
C CYS A 266 -2.70 -11.20 -1.07
N HIS A 267 -1.60 -11.91 -0.96
CA HIS A 267 -1.59 -13.37 -0.95
C HIS A 267 -1.12 -13.82 0.42
N PRO A 268 -1.94 -14.49 1.24
CA PRO A 268 -1.45 -15.01 2.52
C PRO A 268 -0.21 -15.85 2.24
N THR A 269 0.89 -15.58 2.96
CA THR A 269 2.22 -16.13 2.72
C THR A 269 2.09 -17.63 2.44
N SER A 270 2.21 -18.03 1.17
CA SER A 270 2.17 -19.44 0.80
C SER A 270 3.35 -20.08 1.53
N THR A 271 3.07 -21.10 2.35
CA THR A 271 4.08 -21.96 2.96
C THR A 271 5.23 -22.13 1.98
N ALA A 272 6.40 -21.59 2.30
CA ALA A 272 7.62 -21.86 1.56
C ALA A 272 7.68 -23.37 1.37
N ARG A 273 7.66 -23.84 0.12
CA ARG A 273 7.89 -25.24 -0.19
C ARG A 273 9.24 -25.56 0.42
N ALA A 274 9.23 -26.38 1.48
CA ALA A 274 10.42 -27.09 1.90
C ALA A 274 10.85 -27.93 0.68
N SER A 275 11.97 -27.53 0.08
CA SER A 275 12.76 -28.35 -0.83
C SER A 275 13.96 -28.88 -0.06
#